data_AF-E3NTX7-F1
#
_entry.id   AF-E3NTX7-F1
#
_cell.length_a   1.000
_cell.length_b   1.000
_cell.length_c   1.000
_cell.angle_alpha   90.00
_cell.angle_beta   90.00
_cell.angle_gamma   90.00
#
_symmetry.space_group_name_H-M   'P 1'
#
loop_
_entity.id
_entity.type
_entity.pdbx_description
1 polymer ?
#
loop_
_entity_poly.entity_id
_entity_poly.type
_entity_poly.pdbx_seq_one_letter_code
_entity_poly.pdbx_strand_id
1 'polypeptide(L)'
;MNSTFEPPTWGFKVYYGMSIVTIPLYSVILICLLRLRYVSKTYKTTFYSLLQQHCIADLASMIGYIALTPAREIPVIRQFYFENQEYYIAAATYNIIYVSLYIRCTGIVFLSLQRYLVITSPHSQITLKVQTASNWKIIVVYWITPILLSIVVLTDTSFYFNNVTEMTLIVDRAITQRNTLMALIVVSITCIVSSVAYGALFSFVRKNTVRLSK
;
A
#
# COMPACT_ATOMS: atom_id res chain seq x y z
N MET A 1 -28.97 26.86 12.83
CA MET A 1 -28.64 25.44 13.07
C MET A 1 -27.19 25.26 12.64
N ASN A 2 -26.25 25.49 13.57
CA ASN A 2 -24.81 25.43 13.28
C ASN A 2 -24.39 23.98 13.10
N SER A 3 -24.38 23.50 11.86
CA SER A 3 -23.60 22.32 11.50
C SER A 3 -22.14 22.68 11.67
N THR A 4 -21.53 22.23 12.77
CA THR A 4 -20.08 22.21 12.94
C THR A 4 -19.48 21.55 11.71
N PHE A 5 -18.76 22.32 10.90
CA PHE A 5 -17.99 21.87 9.74
C PHE A 5 -16.74 21.09 10.18
N GLU A 6 -16.89 20.24 11.19
CA GLU A 6 -15.82 19.35 11.60
C GLU A 6 -15.88 18.08 10.75
N PRO A 7 -14.78 17.72 10.07
CA PRO A 7 -14.75 16.51 9.27
C PRO A 7 -15.02 15.28 10.16
N PRO A 8 -15.80 14.31 9.67
CA PRO A 8 -16.18 13.16 10.46
C PRO A 8 -14.97 12.33 10.93
N THR A 9 -14.79 12.18 12.24
CA THR A 9 -13.64 11.48 12.85
C THR A 9 -13.78 9.96 12.91
N TRP A 10 -14.93 9.40 12.49
CA TRP A 10 -15.19 7.96 12.55
C TRP A 10 -14.20 7.14 11.71
N GLY A 11 -13.69 7.70 10.60
CA GLY A 11 -12.71 7.02 9.74
C GLY A 11 -11.42 6.68 10.47
N PHE A 12 -10.94 7.59 11.33
CA PHE A 12 -9.76 7.34 12.17
C PHE A 12 -10.02 6.24 13.21
N LYS A 13 -11.21 6.23 13.82
CA LYS A 13 -11.60 5.21 14.81
C LYS A 13 -11.67 3.81 14.19
N VAL A 14 -12.27 3.71 13.00
CA VAL A 14 -12.34 2.45 12.24
C VAL A 14 -10.95 1.97 11.85
N TYR A 15 -10.11 2.87 11.32
CA TYR A 15 -8.74 2.54 10.96
C TYR A 15 -7.95 2.00 12.16
N TYR A 16 -8.08 2.63 13.33
CA TYR A 16 -7.39 2.22 14.54
C TYR A 16 -7.86 0.84 15.03
N GLY A 17 -9.18 0.62 15.09
CA GLY A 17 -9.75 -0.67 15.48
C GLY A 17 -9.28 -1.80 14.55
N MET A 18 -9.25 -1.55 13.24
CA MET A 18 -8.74 -2.52 12.26
C MET A 18 -7.24 -2.76 12.45
N SER A 19 -6.45 -1.71 12.69
CA SER A 19 -4.99 -1.80 12.83
C SER A 19 -4.54 -2.64 14.03
N ILE A 20 -5.25 -2.57 15.16
CA ILE A 20 -4.98 -3.40 16.35
C ILE A 20 -5.04 -4.89 16.00
N VAL A 21 -5.95 -5.28 15.11
CA VAL A 21 -6.12 -6.68 14.70
C VAL A 21 -5.19 -7.04 13.55
N THR A 22 -5.02 -6.15 12.56
CA THR A 22 -4.26 -6.46 11.34
C THR A 22 -2.76 -6.47 11.58
N ILE A 23 -2.20 -5.61 12.43
CA ILE A 23 -0.74 -5.57 12.68
C ILE A 23 -0.21 -6.89 13.25
N PRO A 24 -0.80 -7.47 14.32
CA PRO A 24 -0.38 -8.78 14.82
C PRO A 24 -0.54 -9.87 13.76
N LEU A 25 -1.67 -9.89 13.06
CA LEU A 25 -1.95 -10.88 12.03
C LEU A 25 -0.92 -10.85 10.88
N TYR A 26 -0.65 -9.68 10.33
CA TYR A 26 0.35 -9.50 9.27
C TYR A 26 1.75 -9.83 9.76
N SER A 27 2.08 -9.53 11.02
CA SER A 27 3.38 -9.88 11.62
C SER A 27 3.56 -11.39 11.70
N VAL A 28 2.53 -12.12 12.16
CA VAL A 28 2.54 -13.60 12.19
C VAL A 28 2.68 -14.17 10.78
N ILE A 29 1.89 -13.68 9.82
CA ILE A 29 1.98 -14.12 8.41
C ILE A 29 3.39 -13.89 7.86
N LEU A 30 4.00 -12.73 8.13
CA LEU A 30 5.35 -12.42 7.67
C LEU A 30 6.39 -13.37 8.28
N ILE A 31 6.32 -13.64 9.59
CA ILE A 31 7.20 -14.59 10.27
C ILE A 31 7.03 -16.01 9.70
N CYS A 32 5.78 -16.44 9.48
CA CYS A 32 5.48 -17.73 8.86
C CYS A 32 6.07 -17.84 7.45
N LEU A 33 5.90 -16.81 6.61
CA LEU A 33 6.45 -16.78 5.25
C LEU A 33 7.99 -16.82 5.26
N LEU A 34 8.64 -16.07 6.16
CA LEU A 34 10.09 -16.09 6.32
C LEU A 34 10.59 -17.49 6.74
N ARG A 35 9.94 -18.11 7.71
CA ARG A 35 10.29 -19.46 8.18
C ARG A 35 10.09 -20.50 7.08
N LEU A 36 8.97 -20.46 6.37
CA LEU A 36 8.68 -21.38 5.26
C LEU A 36 9.68 -21.23 4.12
N ARG A 37 10.16 -20.02 3.85
CA ARG A 37 11.18 -19.74 2.84
C ARG A 37 12.55 -20.31 3.20
N TYR A 38 12.89 -20.36 4.48
CA TYR A 38 14.10 -21.01 4.95
C TYR A 38 14.03 -22.52 4.80
N VAL A 39 12.87 -23.11 5.12
CA VAL A 39 12.67 -24.57 5.16
C VAL A 39 12.45 -25.19 3.78
N SER A 40 11.73 -24.52 2.87
CA SER A 40 11.29 -25.14 1.61
C SER A 40 11.58 -24.28 0.37
N LYS A 41 12.07 -24.96 -0.69
CA LYS A 41 12.32 -24.34 -2.00
C LYS A 41 11.03 -23.91 -2.70
N THR A 42 9.88 -24.52 -2.37
CA THR A 42 8.56 -24.15 -2.92
C THR A 42 8.17 -22.71 -2.59
N TYR A 43 8.68 -22.16 -1.48
CA TYR A 43 8.40 -20.79 -1.05
C TYR A 43 9.39 -19.75 -1.61
N LYS A 44 10.32 -20.16 -2.48
CA LYS A 44 11.26 -19.27 -3.17
C LYS A 44 10.76 -18.82 -4.55
N THR A 45 9.46 -18.95 -4.81
CA THR A 45 8.85 -18.50 -6.06
C THR A 45 8.64 -16.99 -6.08
N THR A 46 8.32 -16.48 -7.26
CA THR A 46 8.07 -15.05 -7.49
C THR A 46 6.80 -14.57 -6.81
N PHE A 47 5.78 -15.44 -6.72
CA PHE A 47 4.57 -15.18 -5.94
C PHE A 47 4.87 -14.89 -4.48
N TYR A 48 5.58 -15.78 -3.79
CA TYR A 48 5.86 -15.61 -2.36
C TYR A 48 6.79 -14.43 -2.10
N SER A 49 7.71 -14.13 -3.03
CA SER A 49 8.53 -12.93 -2.94
C SER A 49 7.70 -11.64 -3.04
N LEU A 50 6.77 -11.55 -4.00
CA LEU A 50 5.84 -10.42 -4.11
C LEU A 50 4.93 -10.31 -2.88
N LEU A 51 4.37 -11.44 -2.42
CA LEU A 51 3.51 -11.48 -1.24
C LEU A 51 4.25 -11.00 0.00
N GLN A 52 5.50 -11.44 0.18
CA GLN A 52 6.33 -11.00 1.30
C GLN A 52 6.61 -9.49 1.24
N GLN A 53 6.99 -8.95 0.08
CA GLN A 53 7.21 -7.50 -0.06
C GLN A 53 5.93 -6.72 0.22
N HIS A 54 4.79 -7.21 -0.24
CA HIS A 54 3.50 -6.59 0.01
C HIS A 54 3.14 -6.58 1.50
N CYS A 55 3.35 -7.68 2.23
CA CYS A 55 3.15 -7.72 3.68
C CYS A 55 4.08 -6.77 4.44
N ILE A 56 5.36 -6.69 4.05
CA ILE A 56 6.32 -5.76 4.66
C ILE A 56 5.86 -4.32 4.44
N ALA A 57 5.46 -3.99 3.23
CA ALA A 57 5.06 -2.64 2.87
C ALA A 57 3.74 -2.23 3.54
N ASP A 58 2.77 -3.15 3.66
CA ASP A 58 1.55 -2.92 4.42
C ASP A 58 1.84 -2.68 5.91
N LEU A 59 2.70 -3.49 6.54
CA LEU A 59 3.09 -3.28 7.94
C LEU A 59 3.81 -1.93 8.14
N ALA A 60 4.77 -1.61 7.27
CA ALA A 60 5.49 -0.34 7.30
C ALA A 60 4.52 0.85 7.15
N SER A 61 3.54 0.74 6.25
CA SER A 61 2.52 1.78 6.06
C SER A 61 1.62 1.97 7.28
N MET A 62 1.18 0.88 7.93
CA MET A 62 0.33 0.94 9.12
C MET A 62 1.09 1.54 10.31
N ILE A 63 2.32 1.07 10.54
CA ILE A 63 3.18 1.59 11.61
C ILE A 63 3.51 3.06 11.35
N GLY A 64 3.92 3.41 10.12
CA GLY A 64 4.23 4.77 9.73
C GLY A 64 3.04 5.71 9.89
N TYR A 65 1.85 5.28 9.48
CA TYR A 65 0.63 6.06 9.68
C TYR A 65 0.31 6.25 11.16
N ILE A 66 0.41 5.21 11.99
CA ILE A 66 0.17 5.29 13.45
C ILE A 66 1.18 6.23 14.11
N ALA A 67 2.45 6.11 13.75
CA ALA A 67 3.51 6.98 14.26
C ALA A 67 3.27 8.43 13.85
N LEU A 68 2.96 8.70 12.58
CA LEU A 68 2.88 10.07 12.09
C LEU A 68 1.53 10.75 12.31
N THR A 69 0.47 10.00 12.62
CA THR A 69 -0.89 10.55 12.76
C THR A 69 -1.44 10.49 14.17
N PRO A 70 -1.95 9.37 14.68
CA PRO A 70 -2.53 9.32 16.01
C PRO A 70 -1.51 9.56 17.13
N ALA A 71 -0.22 9.24 16.94
CA ALA A 71 0.77 9.51 17.99
C ALA A 71 0.98 11.02 18.27
N ARG A 72 0.56 11.92 17.35
CA ARG A 72 0.49 13.37 17.60
C ARG A 72 -0.44 13.75 18.75
N GLU A 73 -1.39 12.90 19.09
CA GLU A 73 -2.29 13.17 20.20
C GLU A 73 -1.60 13.06 21.56
N ILE A 74 -0.46 12.36 21.65
CA ILE A 74 0.32 12.22 22.88
C ILE A 74 1.09 13.53 23.15
N PRO A 75 0.90 14.21 24.30
CA PRO A 75 1.47 15.53 24.55
C PRO A 75 2.99 15.64 24.32
N VAL A 76 3.74 14.62 24.71
CA VAL A 76 5.21 14.57 24.53
C VAL A 76 5.60 14.51 23.05
N ILE A 77 4.93 13.65 22.28
CA ILE A 77 5.19 13.49 20.84
C ILE A 77 4.71 14.72 20.07
N ARG A 78 3.61 15.32 20.52
CA ARG A 78 3.04 16.53 19.97
C ARG A 78 4.04 17.68 19.95
N GLN A 79 4.65 17.94 21.11
CA GLN A 79 5.67 18.97 21.26
C GLN A 79 6.88 18.67 20.36
N PHE A 80 7.36 17.42 20.37
CA PHE A 80 8.48 16.99 19.53
C PHE A 80 8.20 17.20 18.03
N TYR A 81 7.00 16.89 17.54
CA TYR A 81 6.64 17.08 16.13
C TYR A 81 6.52 18.54 15.74
N PHE A 82 6.03 19.39 16.64
CA PHE A 82 5.90 20.83 16.39
C PHE A 82 7.28 21.51 16.36
N GLU A 83 8.17 21.17 17.30
CA GLU A 83 9.54 21.71 17.35
C GLU A 83 10.37 21.26 16.15
N ASN A 84 10.16 20.02 15.68
CA ASN A 84 10.90 19.46 14.55
C ASN A 84 10.11 19.52 13.23
N GLN A 85 9.09 20.38 13.11
CA GLN A 85 8.26 20.44 11.91
C GLN A 85 9.03 20.86 10.64
N GLU A 86 10.11 21.63 10.82
CA GLU A 86 11.03 22.04 9.74
C GLU A 86 11.80 20.84 9.14
N TYR A 87 11.93 19.73 9.87
CA TYR A 87 12.56 18.48 9.39
C TYR A 87 11.59 17.60 8.60
N TYR A 88 10.70 18.20 7.82
CA TYR A 88 9.71 17.51 6.96
C TYR A 88 8.72 16.60 7.70
N ILE A 89 8.56 16.72 9.03
CA ILE A 89 7.61 15.89 9.79
C ILE A 89 6.18 16.16 9.32
N ALA A 90 5.80 17.43 9.16
CA ALA A 90 4.49 17.80 8.63
C ALA A 90 4.27 17.25 7.22
N ALA A 91 5.31 17.27 6.38
CA ALA A 91 5.25 16.68 5.04
C ALA A 91 5.14 15.16 5.05
N ALA A 92 5.90 14.47 5.89
CA ALA A 92 5.82 13.03 6.06
C ALA A 92 4.41 12.62 6.52
N THR A 93 3.86 13.34 7.49
CA THR A 93 2.50 13.15 8.00
C THR A 93 1.42 13.28 6.93
N TYR A 94 1.56 14.22 5.99
CA TYR A 94 0.63 14.34 4.87
C TYR A 94 0.84 13.25 3.82
N ASN A 95 2.09 13.08 3.40
CA ASN A 95 2.46 12.23 2.27
C ASN A 95 2.32 10.74 2.58
N ILE A 96 2.42 10.32 3.85
CA ILE A 96 2.30 8.91 4.25
C ILE A 96 0.98 8.27 3.77
N ILE A 97 -0.12 9.03 3.72
CA ILE A 97 -1.42 8.51 3.26
C ILE A 97 -1.35 8.12 1.79
N TYR A 98 -0.85 9.03 0.94
CA TYR A 98 -0.77 8.83 -0.50
C TYR A 98 0.31 7.81 -0.88
N VAL A 99 1.49 7.89 -0.26
CA VAL A 99 2.58 6.93 -0.49
C VAL A 99 2.14 5.51 -0.14
N SER A 100 1.48 5.34 1.01
CA SER A 100 0.93 4.04 1.44
C SER A 100 -0.12 3.52 0.45
N LEU A 101 -1.00 4.41 -0.04
CA LEU A 101 -2.00 4.07 -1.04
C LEU A 101 -1.35 3.56 -2.33
N TYR A 102 -0.32 4.26 -2.82
CA TYR A 102 0.38 3.89 -4.06
C TYR A 102 1.10 2.55 -3.93
N ILE A 103 1.84 2.35 -2.84
CA ILE A 103 2.50 1.06 -2.51
C ILE A 103 1.49 -0.09 -2.49
N ARG A 104 0.33 0.09 -1.85
CA ARG A 104 -0.72 -0.93 -1.78
C ARG A 104 -1.32 -1.20 -3.15
N CYS A 105 -1.66 -0.17 -3.90
CA CYS A 105 -2.22 -0.29 -5.24
C CYS A 105 -1.29 -1.03 -6.20
N THR A 106 -0.01 -0.65 -6.24
CA THR A 106 0.99 -1.33 -7.08
C THR A 106 1.17 -2.79 -6.67
N GLY A 107 1.15 -3.09 -5.37
CA GLY A 107 1.23 -4.46 -4.87
C GLY A 107 0.06 -5.33 -5.31
N ILE A 108 -1.18 -4.81 -5.22
CA ILE A 108 -2.40 -5.51 -5.66
C ILE A 108 -2.33 -5.80 -7.17
N VAL A 109 -1.91 -4.82 -7.99
CA VAL A 109 -1.77 -5.01 -9.43
C VAL A 109 -0.75 -6.11 -9.73
N PHE A 110 0.43 -6.06 -9.13
CA PHE A 110 1.48 -7.06 -9.37
C PHE A 110 1.05 -8.46 -8.95
N LEU A 111 0.40 -8.62 -7.80
CA LEU A 111 -0.11 -9.92 -7.35
C LEU A 111 -1.25 -10.45 -8.24
N SER A 112 -2.09 -9.57 -8.77
CA SER A 112 -3.20 -9.95 -9.66
C SER A 112 -2.67 -10.40 -11.03
N LEU A 113 -1.75 -9.63 -11.61
CA LEU A 113 -1.11 -9.95 -12.89
C LEU A 113 -0.25 -11.22 -12.80
N GLN A 114 0.52 -11.38 -11.72
CA GLN A 114 1.33 -12.57 -11.51
C GLN A 114 0.46 -13.84 -11.49
N ARG A 115 -0.66 -13.82 -10.75
CA ARG A 115 -1.57 -14.98 -10.68
C ARG A 115 -2.21 -15.27 -12.02
N TYR A 116 -2.67 -14.23 -12.70
CA TYR A 116 -3.20 -14.34 -14.05
C TYR A 116 -2.21 -15.04 -14.99
N LEU A 117 -0.99 -14.50 -15.13
CA LEU A 117 0.03 -15.02 -16.05
C LEU A 117 0.43 -16.47 -15.78
N VAL A 118 0.56 -16.83 -14.49
CA VAL A 118 0.94 -18.19 -14.08
C VAL A 118 -0.15 -19.21 -14.39
N ILE A 119 -1.42 -18.84 -14.23
CA ILE A 119 -2.54 -19.77 -14.39
C ILE A 119 -3.00 -19.86 -15.85
N THR A 120 -3.15 -18.74 -16.54
CA THR A 120 -3.75 -18.72 -17.89
C THR A 120 -2.76 -19.06 -18.99
N SER A 121 -1.47 -18.80 -18.78
CA SER A 121 -0.45 -18.95 -19.84
C SER A 121 0.91 -19.40 -19.28
N PRO A 122 1.01 -20.59 -18.67
CA PRO A 122 2.24 -21.05 -18.01
C PRO A 122 3.46 -21.15 -18.94
N HIS A 123 3.25 -21.45 -20.22
CA HIS A 123 4.32 -21.61 -21.22
C HIS A 123 4.64 -20.33 -22.01
N SER A 124 3.98 -19.21 -21.71
CA SER A 124 4.30 -17.96 -22.41
C SER A 124 5.68 -17.46 -22.01
N GLN A 125 6.38 -16.82 -22.96
CA GLN A 125 7.71 -16.24 -22.71
C GLN A 125 7.69 -15.19 -21.58
N ILE A 126 6.56 -14.47 -21.44
CA ILE A 126 6.37 -13.49 -20.36
C ILE A 126 6.26 -14.21 -19.01
N THR A 127 5.44 -15.25 -18.92
CA THR A 127 5.29 -16.03 -17.68
C THR A 127 6.59 -16.69 -17.27
N LEU A 128 7.34 -17.27 -18.21
CA LEU A 128 8.65 -17.85 -17.94
C LEU A 128 9.64 -16.81 -17.40
N LYS A 129 9.70 -15.62 -18.00
CA LYS A 129 10.54 -14.51 -17.48
C LYS A 129 10.12 -14.09 -16.07
N VAL A 130 8.82 -13.97 -15.81
CA VAL A 130 8.29 -13.59 -14.49
C VAL A 130 8.54 -14.67 -13.44
N GLN A 131 8.49 -15.96 -13.80
CA GLN A 131 8.71 -17.08 -12.88
C GLN A 131 10.19 -17.35 -12.61
N THR A 132 11.07 -17.08 -13.58
CA THR A 132 12.52 -17.27 -13.45
C THR A 132 13.23 -16.02 -12.92
N ALA A 133 12.52 -14.91 -12.74
CA ALA A 133 13.07 -13.67 -12.23
C ALA A 133 13.69 -13.88 -10.84
N SER A 134 14.92 -13.38 -10.66
CA SER A 134 15.58 -13.44 -9.37
C SER A 134 14.84 -12.59 -8.33
N ASN A 135 14.86 -13.04 -7.07
CA ASN A 135 14.14 -12.38 -5.98
C ASN A 135 14.52 -10.89 -5.84
N TRP A 136 15.79 -10.53 -6.05
CA TRP A 136 16.24 -9.15 -6.01
C TRP A 136 15.55 -8.27 -7.06
N LYS A 137 15.41 -8.77 -8.30
CA LYS A 137 14.73 -8.02 -9.37
C LYS A 137 13.27 -7.74 -9.01
N ILE A 138 12.60 -8.71 -8.38
CA ILE A 138 11.21 -8.56 -7.93
C ILE A 138 11.10 -7.47 -6.86
N ILE A 139 12.01 -7.48 -5.88
CA ILE A 139 12.07 -6.47 -4.82
C ILE A 139 12.27 -5.09 -5.44
N VAL A 140 13.25 -4.95 -6.33
CA VAL A 140 13.55 -3.68 -7.01
C VAL A 140 12.33 -3.16 -7.78
N VAL A 141 11.68 -4.00 -8.59
CA VAL A 141 10.48 -3.60 -9.35
C VAL A 141 9.32 -3.23 -8.42
N TYR A 142 9.14 -3.99 -7.34
CA TYR A 142 8.08 -3.75 -6.36
C TYR A 142 8.20 -2.37 -5.70
N TRP A 143 9.41 -1.96 -5.32
CA TRP A 143 9.64 -0.70 -4.60
C TRP A 143 9.81 0.51 -5.53
N ILE A 144 10.47 0.35 -6.68
CA ILE A 144 10.69 1.47 -7.61
C ILE A 144 9.37 1.99 -8.16
N THR A 145 8.44 1.11 -8.52
CA THR A 145 7.17 1.51 -9.15
C THR A 145 6.35 2.49 -8.28
N PRO A 146 6.05 2.19 -7.00
CA PRO A 146 5.34 3.14 -6.15
C PRO A 146 6.18 4.37 -5.78
N ILE A 147 7.51 4.27 -5.70
CA ILE A 147 8.37 5.43 -5.50
C ILE A 147 8.22 6.42 -6.66
N LEU A 148 8.28 5.94 -7.90
CA LEU A 148 8.10 6.77 -9.09
C LEU A 148 6.74 7.46 -9.11
N LEU A 149 5.67 6.75 -8.74
CA LEU A 149 4.33 7.35 -8.60
C LEU A 149 4.28 8.39 -7.47
N SER A 150 5.01 8.13 -6.38
CA SER A 150 5.04 9.00 -5.20
C SER A 150 5.83 10.29 -5.42
N ILE A 151 6.72 10.36 -6.41
CA ILE A 151 7.50 11.58 -6.71
C ILE A 151 6.57 12.80 -6.86
N VAL A 152 5.44 12.65 -7.54
CA VAL A 152 4.46 13.73 -7.78
C VAL A 152 3.89 14.30 -6.47
N VAL A 153 3.75 13.47 -5.45
CA VAL A 153 3.23 13.89 -4.13
C VAL A 153 4.35 14.41 -3.23
N LEU A 154 5.56 13.88 -3.40
CA LEU A 154 6.74 14.26 -2.60
C LEU A 154 7.38 15.57 -3.05
N THR A 155 7.01 16.14 -4.19
CA THR A 155 7.55 17.43 -4.65
C THR A 155 7.10 18.62 -3.80
N ASP A 156 5.93 18.54 -3.16
CA ASP A 156 5.47 19.60 -2.26
C ASP A 156 5.90 19.27 -0.82
N THR A 157 6.55 20.23 -0.17
CA THR A 157 7.02 20.09 1.22
C THR A 157 6.61 21.27 2.11
N SER A 158 5.91 22.26 1.55
CA SER A 158 5.45 23.46 2.25
C SER A 158 4.21 23.17 3.10
N PHE A 159 4.33 22.24 4.05
CA PHE A 159 3.29 21.87 5.00
C PHE A 159 3.76 22.17 6.40
N TYR A 160 2.88 22.66 7.25
CA TYR A 160 3.19 23.03 8.64
C TYR A 160 1.99 22.78 9.55
N PHE A 161 2.26 22.71 10.85
CA PHE A 161 1.20 22.59 11.86
C PHE A 161 0.77 23.99 12.34
N ASN A 162 -0.53 24.20 12.54
CA ASN A 162 -1.04 25.52 12.90
C ASN A 162 -0.56 26.00 14.29
N ASN A 163 -0.67 25.15 15.30
CA ASN A 163 -0.27 25.40 16.68
C ASN A 163 -0.05 24.06 17.41
N VAL A 164 0.62 24.11 18.56
CA VAL A 164 0.94 22.94 19.39
C VAL A 164 -0.33 22.25 19.91
N THR A 165 -1.42 22.98 20.10
CA THR A 165 -2.62 22.44 20.75
C THR A 165 -3.50 21.64 19.80
N GLU A 166 -3.74 22.17 18.60
CA GLU A 166 -4.65 21.61 17.60
C GLU A 166 -3.91 20.75 16.57
N MET A 167 -2.62 21.02 16.30
CA MET A 167 -1.77 20.28 15.35
C MET A 167 -2.45 20.04 14.00
N THR A 168 -3.30 20.99 13.58
CA THR A 168 -3.97 20.87 12.29
C THR A 168 -2.95 21.12 11.21
N LEU A 169 -2.90 20.19 10.26
CA LEU A 169 -1.98 20.26 9.15
C LEU A 169 -2.51 21.29 8.14
N ILE A 170 -1.76 22.37 7.94
CA ILE A 170 -2.10 23.40 6.97
C ILE A 170 -1.50 23.04 5.63
N VAL A 171 -2.39 22.86 4.64
CA VAL A 171 -2.05 22.45 3.28
C VAL A 171 -2.87 23.27 2.30
N ASP A 172 -2.24 23.70 1.19
CA ASP A 172 -2.95 24.37 0.12
C ASP A 172 -4.03 23.44 -0.48
N ARG A 173 -5.22 24.02 -0.72
CA ARG A 173 -6.34 23.32 -1.36
C ARG A 173 -5.96 22.83 -2.74
N ALA A 174 -5.16 23.57 -3.50
CA ALA A 174 -4.73 23.17 -4.84
C ALA A 174 -3.90 21.87 -4.79
N ILE A 175 -2.97 21.76 -3.83
CA ILE A 175 -2.16 20.56 -3.61
C ILE A 175 -3.05 19.38 -3.22
N THR A 176 -3.98 19.60 -2.28
CA THR A 176 -4.90 18.54 -1.82
C THR A 176 -5.81 18.04 -2.93
N GLN A 177 -6.36 18.92 -3.76
CA GLN A 177 -7.18 18.54 -4.91
C GLN A 177 -6.38 17.73 -5.93
N ARG A 178 -5.16 18.17 -6.26
CA ARG A 178 -4.26 17.45 -7.18
C ARG A 178 -3.93 16.04 -6.67
N ASN A 179 -3.49 15.93 -5.43
CA ASN A 179 -3.06 14.65 -4.86
C ASN A 179 -4.24 13.69 -4.69
N THR A 180 -5.41 14.21 -4.32
CA THR A 180 -6.65 13.42 -4.26
C THR A 180 -7.07 12.93 -5.65
N LEU A 181 -7.03 13.78 -6.68
CA LEU A 181 -7.36 13.39 -8.05
C LEU A 181 -6.42 12.28 -8.55
N MET A 182 -5.10 12.44 -8.34
CA MET A 182 -4.10 11.44 -8.70
C MET A 182 -4.33 10.12 -7.95
N ALA A 183 -4.64 10.19 -6.65
CA ALA A 183 -5.01 9.04 -5.85
C ALA A 183 -6.23 8.29 -6.42
N LEU A 184 -7.28 9.02 -6.78
CA LEU A 184 -8.47 8.44 -7.39
C LEU A 184 -8.14 7.75 -8.73
N ILE A 185 -7.35 8.39 -9.59
CA ILE A 185 -6.91 7.79 -10.87
C ILE A 185 -6.16 6.48 -10.64
N VAL A 186 -5.18 6.47 -9.73
CA VAL A 186 -4.38 5.27 -9.42
C VAL A 186 -5.26 4.14 -8.87
N VAL A 187 -6.19 4.45 -7.98
CA VAL A 187 -7.14 3.48 -7.43
C VAL A 187 -8.06 2.94 -8.52
N SER A 188 -8.63 3.81 -9.37
CA SER A 188 -9.49 3.39 -10.47
C SER A 188 -8.77 2.45 -11.45
N ILE A 189 -7.56 2.80 -11.87
CA ILE A 189 -6.74 1.93 -12.75
C ILE A 189 -6.48 0.59 -12.05
N THR A 190 -6.11 0.61 -10.77
CA THR A 190 -5.87 -0.60 -9.99
C THR A 190 -7.09 -1.51 -9.95
N CYS A 191 -8.28 -0.95 -9.68
CA CYS A 191 -9.54 -1.67 -9.66
C CYS A 191 -9.88 -2.28 -11.02
N ILE A 192 -9.69 -1.53 -12.11
CA ILE A 192 -9.96 -2.00 -13.48
C ILE A 192 -9.01 -3.15 -13.83
N VAL A 193 -7.70 -2.95 -13.67
CA VAL A 193 -6.68 -3.97 -14.00
C VAL A 193 -6.88 -5.24 -13.17
N SER A 194 -7.15 -5.09 -11.87
CA SER A 194 -7.38 -6.24 -10.99
C SER A 194 -8.66 -6.98 -11.37
N SER A 195 -9.77 -6.27 -11.60
CA SER A 195 -11.04 -6.87 -12.02
C SER A 195 -10.91 -7.64 -13.34
N VAL A 196 -10.21 -7.07 -14.33
CA VAL A 196 -9.95 -7.73 -15.61
C VAL A 196 -9.09 -8.97 -15.42
N ALA A 197 -8.00 -8.88 -14.66
CA ALA A 197 -7.10 -10.01 -14.42
C ALA A 197 -7.81 -11.18 -13.72
N TYR A 198 -8.58 -10.91 -12.66
CA TYR A 198 -9.35 -11.93 -11.96
C TYR A 198 -10.52 -12.46 -12.79
N GLY A 199 -11.22 -11.61 -13.54
CA GLY A 199 -12.31 -12.04 -14.42
C GLY A 199 -11.83 -12.96 -15.53
N ALA A 200 -10.66 -12.65 -16.12
CA ALA A 200 -10.02 -13.50 -17.11
C ALA A 200 -9.53 -14.84 -16.51
N LEU A 201 -8.92 -14.79 -15.32
CA LEU A 201 -8.51 -15.98 -14.58
C LEU A 201 -9.70 -16.90 -14.28
N PHE A 202 -10.79 -16.34 -13.74
CA PHE A 202 -12.01 -17.10 -13.44
C PHE A 202 -12.59 -17.76 -14.70
N SER A 203 -12.68 -17.00 -15.79
CA SER A 203 -13.18 -17.51 -17.08
C SER A 203 -12.31 -18.64 -17.62
N PHE A 204 -10.98 -18.53 -17.50
CA PHE A 204 -10.05 -19.57 -17.92
C PHE A 204 -10.19 -20.84 -17.09
N VAL A 205 -10.22 -20.73 -15.76
CA VAL A 205 -10.38 -21.88 -14.86
C VAL A 205 -11.69 -22.60 -15.16
N ARG A 206 -12.81 -21.88 -15.27
CA ARG A 206 -14.13 -22.46 -15.57
C ARG A 206 -14.13 -23.23 -16.90
N LYS A 207 -13.54 -22.68 -17.96
CA LYS A 207 -13.47 -23.35 -19.27
C LYS A 207 -12.66 -24.65 -19.22
N ASN A 208 -11.55 -24.68 -18.47
CA ASN A 208 -10.70 -25.87 -18.36
C ASN A 208 -11.31 -26.94 -17.44
N THR A 209 -11.98 -26.55 -16.35
CA THR A 209 -12.71 -27.50 -15.49
C THR A 209 -13.84 -28.20 -16.25
N VAL A 210 -14.61 -27.47 -17.06
CA VAL A 210 -15.68 -28.06 -17.89
C VAL A 210 -15.12 -29.04 -18.94
N ARG A 211 -13.92 -28.78 -19.48
CA ARG A 211 -13.25 -29.70 -20.41
C ARG A 211 -12.78 -31.00 -19.75
N LEU A 212 -12.39 -30.96 -18.48
CA LEU A 212 -11.94 -32.15 -17.73
C LEU A 212 -13.10 -33.00 -17.20
N SER A 213 -14.32 -32.45 -17.18
CA SER A 213 -15.54 -33.16 -16.74
C SER A 213 -16.26 -33.89 -17.89
N LYS A 214 -15.75 -33.83 -19.12
CA LYS A 214 -16.23 -34.56 -20.30
C LYS A 214 -15.23 -35.64 -20.67
#